data_AF-A0A963SFW3-F1
#
_entry.id   AF-A0A963SFW3-F1
#
_cell.length_a   1.000
_cell.length_b   1.000
_cell.length_c   1.000
_cell.angle_alpha   90.00
_cell.angle_beta   90.00
_cell.angle_gamma   90.00
#
_symmetry.space_group_name_H-M   'P 1'
#
loop_
_entity.id
_entity.type
_entity.pdbx_description
1 polymer ?
#
loop_
_entity_poly.entity_id
_entity_poly.type
_entity_poly.pdbx_seq_one_letter_code
_entity_poly.pdbx_strand_id
1 'polypeptide(L)' 'AAPGADTNAEAIGQVMYTDYLLLFQLAGVVLLVAMIGAIVLTLRHRPETKRQNIAKQTSRRRGDAYELKDPKPGQGI' A
#
# COMPACT_ATOMS: atom_id res chain seq x y z
N ALA A 1 -29.21 -19.33 -33.37
CA ALA A 1 -28.06 -20.26 -33.32
C ALA A 1 -28.51 -21.59 -33.90
N ALA A 2 -27.67 -22.27 -34.70
CA ALA A 2 -27.98 -23.61 -35.19
C ALA A 2 -28.03 -24.60 -34.01
N PRO A 3 -28.91 -25.61 -34.02
CA PRO A 3 -28.92 -26.63 -32.97
C PRO A 3 -27.58 -27.37 -32.97
N GLY A 4 -26.84 -27.31 -31.86
CA GLY A 4 -25.51 -27.92 -31.72
C GLY A 4 -24.32 -26.99 -32.00
N ALA A 5 -24.55 -25.70 -32.28
CA ALA A 5 -23.48 -24.71 -32.29
C ALA A 5 -23.22 -24.21 -30.86
N ASP A 6 -21.95 -24.20 -30.44
CA ASP A 6 -21.52 -23.68 -29.16
C ASP A 6 -21.98 -22.23 -28.97
N THR A 7 -22.29 -21.88 -27.72
CA THR A 7 -22.68 -20.49 -27.42
C THR A 7 -21.48 -19.56 -27.61
N ASN A 8 -21.72 -18.28 -27.91
CA ASN A 8 -20.62 -17.31 -28.03
C ASN A 8 -19.74 -17.28 -26.77
N ALA A 9 -20.33 -17.43 -25.58
CA ALA A 9 -19.59 -17.48 -24.32
C ALA A 9 -18.71 -18.74 -24.22
N GLU A 10 -19.20 -19.87 -24.71
CA GLU A 10 -18.46 -21.14 -24.73
C GLU A 10 -17.31 -21.11 -25.73
N ALA A 11 -17.54 -20.60 -26.94
CA ALA A 11 -16.50 -20.42 -27.95
C ALA A 11 -15.37 -19.48 -27.48
N ILE A 12 -15.73 -18.37 -26.83
CA ILE A 12 -14.75 -17.43 -26.24
C ILE A 12 -14.00 -18.11 -25.09
N GLY A 13 -14.72 -18.83 -24.22
CA GLY A 13 -14.13 -19.57 -23.11
C GLY A 13 -13.10 -20.58 -23.59
N GLN A 14 -13.43 -21.35 -24.62
CA GLN A 14 -12.53 -22.36 -25.19
C GLN A 14 -11.20 -21.71 -25.60
N VAL A 15 -11.24 -20.65 -26.41
CA VAL A 15 -10.04 -19.95 -26.88
C VAL A 15 -9.26 -19.29 -25.72
N MET A 16 -9.94 -18.70 -24.73
CA MET A 16 -9.28 -18.11 -23.56
C MET A 16 -8.54 -19.15 -22.70
N TYR A 17 -9.13 -20.32 -22.49
CA TYR A 17 -8.58 -21.35 -21.60
C TYR A 17 -7.62 -22.33 -22.29
N THR A 18 -7.64 -22.44 -23.62
CA THR A 18 -6.69 -23.29 -24.36
C THR A 18 -5.52 -22.50 -24.91
N ASP A 19 -5.78 -21.47 -25.71
CA ASP A 19 -4.75 -20.83 -26.53
C ASP A 19 -4.12 -19.63 -25.82
N TYR A 20 -4.90 -18.89 -25.04
CA TYR A 20 -4.49 -17.63 -24.43
C TYR A 20 -4.46 -17.65 -22.90
N LEU A 21 -4.33 -18.83 -22.30
CA LEU A 21 -4.34 -18.98 -20.84
C LEU A 21 -3.30 -18.08 -20.14
N LEU A 22 -2.09 -17.94 -20.71
CA LEU A 22 -1.05 -17.08 -20.14
C LEU A 22 -1.45 -15.60 -20.17
N LEU A 23 -2.01 -15.11 -21.28
CA LEU A 23 -2.46 -13.71 -21.40
C LEU A 23 -3.63 -13.44 -20.44
N PHE A 24 -4.55 -14.40 -20.30
CA PHE A 24 -5.65 -14.31 -19.35
C PHE A 24 -5.13 -14.22 -17.90
N GLN A 25 -4.14 -15.05 -17.54
CA GLN A 25 -3.52 -15.00 -16.22
C GLN A 25 -2.81 -13.66 -15.96
N LEU A 26 -2.10 -13.13 -16.96
CA LEU A 26 -1.45 -11.81 -16.86
C LEU A 26 -2.47 -10.69 -16.67
N ALA A 27 -3.62 -10.74 -17.35
CA ALA A 27 -4.72 -9.80 -17.10
C ALA A 27 -5.19 -9.85 -15.64
N GLY A 28 -5.26 -11.05 -15.03
CA GLY A 28 -5.52 -11.21 -13.59
C GLY A 28 -4.48 -10.53 -12.70
N VAL A 29 -3.20 -10.66 -13.02
CA VAL A 29 -2.11 -9.96 -12.30
C VAL A 29 -2.24 -8.45 -12.44
N VAL A 30 -2.58 -7.94 -13.63
CA VAL A 30 -2.81 -6.51 -13.85
C VAL A 30 -3.96 -5.99 -12.98
N LEU A 31 -5.07 -6.74 -12.90
CA LEU A 31 -6.20 -6.37 -12.03
C LEU A 31 -5.82 -6.37 -10.54
N LEU A 32 -4.99 -7.32 -10.10
CA LEU A 32 -4.48 -7.36 -8.73
C LEU A 32 -3.63 -6.12 -8.43
N VAL A 33 -2.68 -5.78 -9.32
CA VAL A 33 -1.82 -4.60 -9.18
C VAL A 33 -2.66 -3.32 -9.18
N ALA A 34 -3.69 -3.23 -10.03
CA ALA A 34 -4.58 -2.08 -10.08
C ALA A 34 -5.32 -1.87 -8.75
N MET A 35 -5.81 -2.94 -8.11
CA MET A 35 -6.45 -2.88 -6.80
C MET A 35 -5.48 -2.36 -5.72
N ILE A 36 -4.25 -2.88 -5.68
CA ILE A 36 -3.21 -2.41 -4.76
C ILE A 36 -2.90 -0.93 -5.00
N GLY A 37 -2.77 -0.53 -6.27
CA GLY A 37 -2.51 0.86 -6.65
C GLY A 37 -3.60 1.82 -6.17
N ALA A 38 -4.88 1.47 -6.33
CA ALA A 38 -6.00 2.29 -5.86
C ALA A 38 -6.01 2.47 -4.33
N ILE A 39 -5.70 1.41 -3.57
CA ILE A 39 -5.62 1.49 -2.11
C ILE A 39 -4.46 2.40 -1.70
N VAL A 40 -3.26 2.21 -2.25
CA VAL A 40 -2.08 3.00 -1.88
C VAL A 40 -2.25 4.47 -2.24
N LEU A 41 -2.90 4.79 -3.36
CA LEU A 41 -3.15 6.17 -3.78
C LEU A 41 -4.13 6.90 -2.85
N THR A 42 -5.11 6.20 -2.29
CA THR A 42 -6.11 6.78 -1.39
C THR A 42 -5.69 6.73 0.09
N LEU A 43 -4.71 5.90 0.44
CA LEU A 43 -4.21 5.75 1.80
C LEU A 43 -3.43 6.99 2.27
N ARG A 44 -4.13 7.92 2.91
CA ARG A 44 -3.52 9.14 3.46
C ARG A 44 -2.85 8.88 4.80
N HIS A 45 -1.53 9.03 4.85
CA HIS A 45 -0.79 9.05 6.10
C HIS A 45 -1.01 10.40 6.80
N ARG A 46 -1.49 10.38 8.05
CA ARG A 46 -1.64 11.61 8.86
C ARG A 46 -0.28 11.95 9.51
N PRO A 47 0.37 13.06 9.15
CA PRO A 47 1.68 13.42 9.70
C PRO A 47 1.59 13.86 11.16
N GLU A 48 0.42 14.32 11.61
CA GLU A 48 0.19 14.74 13.01
C GLU A 48 0.17 13.55 14.00
N THR A 49 0.08 12.31 13.50
CA THR A 49 0.06 11.13 14.37
C THR A 49 1.47 10.87 14.90
N LYS A 50 1.68 11.15 16.20
CA LYS A 50 2.94 10.85 16.89
C LYS A 50 3.22 9.35 16.86
N ARG A 51 4.06 8.91 15.90
CA ARG A 51 4.57 7.54 15.86
C ARG A 51 5.76 7.43 16.82
N GLN A 52 5.67 6.50 17.76
CA GLN A 52 6.80 6.20 18.64
C GLN A 52 7.82 5.35 17.89
N ASN A 53 9.09 5.69 18.02
CA ASN A 53 10.19 4.82 17.63
C ASN A 53 10.83 4.29 18.92
N ILE A 54 10.47 3.06 19.30
CA ILE A 54 10.91 2.41 20.55
C ILE A 54 12.44 2.28 20.56
N ALA A 55 13.05 1.90 19.44
CA ALA A 55 14.51 1.77 19.34
C ALA A 55 15.21 3.12 19.61
N LYS A 56 14.66 4.22 19.09
CA LYS A 56 15.16 5.58 19.36
C LYS A 56 14.92 6.02 20.80
N GLN A 57 13.81 5.59 21.43
CA GLN A 57 13.49 5.95 22.81
C GLN A 57 14.35 5.18 23.83
N THR A 58 14.59 3.89 23.63
CA THR A 58 15.34 3.04 24.56
C THR A 58 16.86 3.25 24.46
N SER A 59 17.37 3.64 23.28
CA SER A 59 18.80 3.92 23.07
C SER A 59 19.23 5.34 23.49
N ARG A 60 18.31 6.20 23.95
CA ARG A 60 18.66 7.57 24.36
C ARG A 60 19.67 7.55 25.51
N ARG A 61 20.71 8.39 25.44
CA ARG A 61 21.68 8.55 26.52
C ARG A 61 21.18 9.58 27.54
N ARG A 62 21.66 9.51 28.78
CA ARG A 62 21.28 10.45 29.85
C ARG A 62 21.61 11.91 29.50
N GLY A 63 22.65 12.16 28.71
CA GLY A 63 23.02 13.52 28.26
C GLY A 63 22.05 14.14 27.25
N ASP A 64 21.28 13.32 26.52
CA ASP A 64 20.31 13.80 25.52
C ASP A 64 18.94 14.10 26.14
N ALA A 65 18.81 13.91 27.46
CA ALA A 65 17.56 13.97 28.18
C ALA A 65 17.16 15.38 28.63
N TYR A 66 18.13 16.25 28.84
CA TYR A 66 17.94 17.59 29.38
C TYR A 66 18.96 18.54 28.76
N GLU A 67 18.50 19.76 28.44
CA GLU A 67 19.36 20.87 28.02
C GLU A 67 19.29 21.91 29.13
N LEU A 68 20.43 22.23 29.75
CA LEU A 68 20.49 23.25 30.78
C LEU A 68 20.47 24.62 30.08
N LYS A 69 19.30 25.24 29.98
CA LYS A 69 19.19 26.65 29.56
C LYS A 69 19.30 27.52 30.79
N ASP A 70 20.18 28.53 30.73
CA ASP A 70 20.39 29.51 31.79
C ASP A 70 19.74 30.83 31.40
N PRO A 71 18.43 31.02 31.67
CA PRO A 71 17.73 32.25 31.32
C PRO A 71 18.16 33.39 32.24
N LYS A 72 18.36 34.59 31.67
CA LYS A 72 18.65 35.80 32.46
C LYS A 72 17.45 36.14 33.36
N PRO A 73 17.67 36.57 34.62
CA PRO A 73 16.59 36.93 35.53
C PRO A 73 15.65 37.97 34.93
N GLY A 74 14.35 37.69 34.89
CA GLY A 74 13.31 38.57 34.33
C GLY A 74 12.86 38.23 32.90
N GLN A 75 13.49 37.28 32.22
CA GLN A 75 12.94 36.66 31.01
C GLN A 75 12.29 35.33 31.39
N GLY A 76 10.95 35.30 31.42
CA GLY A 76 10.21 34.03 31.52
C GLY A 76 10.56 33.11 30.34
N ILE A 77 10.44 31.79 30.57
CA ILE A 77 10.63 30.77 29.53
C ILE A 77 9.47 30.81 28.54
#